data_AF-A0A840Q981-F1
#
_entry.id   AF-A0A840Q981-F1
#
_cell.length_a   1.000
_cell.length_b   1.000
_cell.length_c   1.000
_cell.angle_alpha   90.00
_cell.angle_beta   90.00
_cell.angle_gamma   90.00
#
_symmetry.space_group_name_H-M   'P 1'
#
loop_
_entity.id
_entity.type
_entity.pdbx_description
1 polymer ?
#
loop_
_entity_poly.entity_id
_entity_poly.type
_entity_poly.pdbx_seq_one_letter_code
_entity_poly.pdbx_strand_id
1 'polypeptide(L)'
;MAAALEGAASEEPGMGTDAQAPQAGSAMSREPQLIGKPMSSAANLAVLLRQAQWDLDQMAFRLPMGEVSTDERDKLADMLTRLAALLRQRE
;
A
#
# COMPACT_ATOMS: atom_id res chain seq x y z
N MET A 1 64.33 59.70 8.70
CA MET A 1 63.83 61.09 8.61
C MET A 1 62.33 61.02 8.32
N ALA A 2 61.52 61.65 9.18
CA ALA A 2 60.07 61.95 9.09
C ALA A 2 59.10 60.73 8.99
N ALA A 3 57.93 60.65 9.63
CA ALA A 3 57.13 61.48 10.57
C ALA A 3 56.09 60.50 11.20
N ALA A 4 55.91 60.40 12.53
CA ALA A 4 55.08 61.20 13.45
C ALA A 4 53.54 61.02 13.32
N LEU A 5 52.90 60.88 14.50
CA LEU A 5 51.49 61.12 14.90
C LEU A 5 50.52 59.91 14.77
N GLU A 6 49.97 59.32 15.85
CA GLU A 6 49.07 59.76 16.95
C GLU A 6 47.60 59.37 16.71
N GLY A 7 46.90 58.99 17.80
CA GLY A 7 45.44 58.92 17.90
C GLY A 7 44.84 57.51 17.73
N ALA A 8 44.39 56.80 18.78
CA ALA A 8 43.30 57.04 19.74
C ALA A 8 41.95 56.41 19.32
N ALA A 9 41.28 55.85 20.34
CA ALA A 9 39.86 55.46 20.46
C ALA A 9 39.41 54.20 19.66
N SER A 10 38.99 53.11 20.31
CA SER A 10 37.86 52.88 21.23
C SER A 10 36.54 52.55 20.51
N GLU A 11 35.83 51.58 21.12
CA GLU A 11 34.38 51.29 21.06
C GLU A 11 33.82 50.35 19.96
N GLU A 12 33.61 49.10 20.39
CA GLU A 12 32.40 48.22 20.30
C GLU A 12 31.08 48.88 19.81
N PRO A 13 29.95 48.16 19.54
CA PRO A 13 29.70 46.72 19.32
C PRO A 13 28.82 46.43 18.06
N GLY A 14 29.08 45.34 17.35
CA GLY A 14 28.29 44.89 16.20
C GLY A 14 27.52 43.60 16.48
N MET A 15 26.36 43.74 17.11
CA MET A 15 25.37 42.69 17.33
C MET A 15 24.85 42.17 15.96
N GLY A 16 25.00 40.87 15.71
CA GLY A 16 24.61 40.23 14.45
C GLY A 16 24.37 38.75 14.66
N THR A 17 23.25 38.48 15.35
CA THR A 17 22.54 37.21 15.52
C THR A 17 22.93 36.08 14.56
N ASP A 18 23.29 34.93 15.15
CA ASP A 18 23.34 33.64 14.50
C ASP A 18 22.11 33.42 13.61
N ALA A 19 22.31 33.49 12.30
CA ALA A 19 21.34 33.05 11.33
C ALA A 19 21.28 31.52 11.38
N GLN A 20 20.42 31.01 12.26
CA GLN A 20 20.06 29.60 12.33
C GLN A 20 19.45 29.17 10.99
N ALA A 21 20.19 28.32 10.28
CA ALA A 21 19.80 27.67 9.03
C ALA A 21 18.51 26.80 9.20
N PRO A 22 17.76 26.57 8.11
CA PRO A 22 16.39 26.07 8.15
C PRO A 22 16.33 24.64 8.65
N GLN A 23 15.39 24.37 9.57
CA GLN A 23 15.05 23.01 9.97
C GLN A 23 14.49 22.27 8.75
N ALA A 24 15.33 21.41 8.20
CA ALA A 24 14.98 20.44 7.18
C ALA A 24 13.84 19.55 7.70
N GLY A 25 12.87 19.33 6.82
CA GLY A 25 11.59 18.73 7.09
C GLY A 25 11.61 17.57 8.07
N SER A 26 10.76 17.67 9.08
CA SER A 26 10.00 16.50 9.55
C SER A 26 9.24 15.95 8.34
N ALA A 27 9.91 15.11 7.56
CA ALA A 27 9.26 14.14 6.71
C ALA A 27 8.38 13.32 7.65
N MET A 28 7.11 13.73 7.76
CA MET A 28 6.04 12.84 8.18
C MET A 28 6.21 11.59 7.32
N SER A 29 6.81 10.56 7.91
CA SER A 29 6.68 9.21 7.44
C SER A 29 5.20 8.90 7.59
N ARG A 30 4.41 9.31 6.58
CA ARG A 30 3.14 8.67 6.27
C ARG A 30 3.54 7.28 5.83
N GLU A 31 3.79 6.42 6.81
CA GLU A 31 3.59 4.99 6.60
C GLU A 31 2.22 4.88 5.90
N PRO A 32 2.13 4.21 4.75
CA PRO A 32 0.84 3.93 4.17
C PRO A 32 0.14 3.04 5.18
N GLN A 33 -0.70 3.65 6.02
CA GLN A 33 -1.69 2.92 6.80
C GLN A 33 -2.45 2.11 5.76
N LEU A 34 -2.18 0.81 5.71
CA LEU A 34 -2.95 -0.16 4.97
C LEU A 34 -4.33 -0.19 5.63
N ILE A 35 -5.16 0.81 5.32
CA ILE A 35 -6.54 0.93 5.80
C ILE A 35 -7.36 -0.08 5.01
N GLY A 36 -7.27 -1.32 5.47
CA GLY A 36 -8.25 -2.36 5.23
C GLY A 36 -8.45 -3.05 6.57
N LYS A 37 -9.62 -2.91 7.19
CA LYS A 37 -9.99 -3.79 8.30
C LYS A 37 -9.82 -5.24 7.80
N PRO A 38 -9.21 -6.15 8.58
CA PRO A 38 -9.15 -7.54 8.19
C PRO A 38 -10.58 -8.02 7.92
N MET A 39 -10.84 -8.48 6.70
CA MET A 39 -12.19 -8.94 6.33
C MET A 39 -12.59 -10.10 7.24
N SER A 40 -13.85 -10.11 7.66
CA SER A 40 -14.37 -11.22 8.44
C SER A 40 -14.24 -12.50 7.63
N SER A 41 -14.08 -13.61 8.33
CA SER A 41 -13.98 -14.94 7.74
C SER A 41 -15.17 -15.24 6.81
N ALA A 42 -16.37 -14.74 7.16
CA ALA A 42 -17.57 -14.83 6.32
C ALA A 42 -17.51 -13.94 5.07
N ALA A 43 -16.95 -12.73 5.16
CA ALA A 43 -16.81 -11.85 4.01
C ALA A 43 -15.79 -12.38 3.00
N ASN A 44 -14.68 -12.97 3.46
CA ASN A 44 -13.74 -13.68 2.57
C ASN A 44 -14.42 -14.85 1.85
N LEU A 45 -15.23 -15.64 2.55
CA LEU A 45 -16.00 -16.72 1.94
C LEU A 45 -17.00 -16.19 0.90
N ALA A 46 -17.70 -15.10 1.19
CA ALA A 46 -18.66 -14.49 0.25
C ALA A 46 -17.97 -14.04 -1.05
N VAL A 47 -16.76 -13.48 -0.97
CA VAL A 47 -15.97 -13.10 -2.14
C VAL A 47 -15.59 -14.34 -2.95
N LEU A 48 -15.11 -15.40 -2.29
CA LEU A 48 -14.74 -16.66 -2.95
C LEU A 48 -15.93 -17.33 -3.65
N LEU A 49 -17.10 -17.35 -3.00
CA LEU A 49 -18.33 -17.88 -3.59
C LEU A 49 -18.77 -17.04 -4.79
N ARG A 50 -18.64 -15.71 -4.72
CA ARG A 50 -18.99 -14.83 -5.83
C ARG A 50 -18.07 -15.02 -7.03
N GLN A 51 -16.77 -15.23 -6.81
CA GLN A 51 -15.83 -15.55 -7.88
C GLN A 51 -16.19 -16.88 -8.54
N ALA A 52 -16.44 -17.92 -7.74
CA ALA A 52 -16.81 -19.25 -8.24
C ALA A 52 -18.10 -19.23 -9.06
N GLN A 53 -19.08 -18.42 -8.65
CA GLN A 53 -20.28 -18.18 -9.45
C GLN A 53 -19.93 -17.61 -10.83
N TRP A 54 -19.05 -16.61 -10.88
CA TRP A 54 -18.66 -15.98 -12.15
C TRP A 54 -17.97 -16.97 -13.09
N ASP A 55 -17.09 -17.81 -12.55
CA ASP A 55 -16.38 -18.82 -13.34
C ASP A 55 -17.34 -19.90 -13.86
N LEU A 56 -18.34 -20.28 -13.05
CA LEU A 56 -19.41 -21.18 -13.46
C LEU A 56 -20.26 -20.59 -14.59
N ASP A 57 -20.66 -19.32 -14.47
CA ASP A 57 -21.48 -18.65 -15.49
C ASP A 57 -20.73 -18.59 -16.83
N GLN A 58 -19.42 -18.31 -16.81
CA GLN A 58 -18.59 -18.28 -18.01
C GLN A 58 -18.42 -19.68 -18.63
N MET A 59 -18.20 -20.71 -17.82
CA MET A 59 -18.12 -22.08 -18.35
C MET A 59 -19.47 -22.56 -18.88
N ALA A 60 -20.58 -22.25 -18.21
CA ALA A 60 -21.92 -22.59 -18.68
C ALA A 60 -22.23 -21.96 -20.05
N PHE A 61 -21.71 -20.76 -20.31
CA PHE A 61 -21.82 -20.10 -21.61
C PHE A 61 -20.93 -20.74 -22.68
N ARG A 62 -19.68 -21.09 -22.35
CA ARG A 62 -18.68 -21.62 -23.30
C ARG A 62 -18.84 -23.11 -23.60
N LEU A 63 -19.39 -23.89 -22.67
CA LEU A 63 -19.50 -25.35 -22.78
C LEU A 63 -20.35 -25.80 -23.99
N PRO A 64 -21.53 -25.20 -24.27
CA PRO A 64 -22.32 -25.54 -25.46
C PRO A 64 -21.63 -25.16 -26.77
N MET A 65 -20.72 -24.18 -26.75
CA MET A 65 -19.95 -23.74 -27.92
C MET A 65 -18.75 -24.67 -28.21
N GLY A 66 -18.47 -25.64 -27.34
CA GLY A 66 -17.31 -26.51 -27.46
C GLY A 66 -15.98 -25.80 -27.16
N GLU A 67 -16.03 -24.62 -26.54
CA GLU A 67 -14.87 -23.76 -26.31
C GLU A 67 -14.18 -24.01 -24.96
N VAL A 68 -14.54 -25.10 -24.26
CA VAL A 68 -14.01 -25.43 -22.94
C VAL A 68 -13.12 -26.66 -23.04
N SER A 69 -11.85 -26.48 -22.68
CA SER A 69 -10.87 -27.56 -22.63
C SER A 69 -11.12 -28.52 -21.45
N THR A 70 -10.48 -29.69 -21.48
CA THR A 70 -10.49 -30.61 -20.32
C THR A 70 -9.78 -29.99 -19.12
N ASP A 71 -8.65 -29.30 -19.33
CA ASP A 71 -7.90 -28.63 -18.26
C ASP A 71 -8.73 -27.54 -17.55
N GLU A 72 -9.52 -26.75 -18.30
CA GLU A 72 -10.45 -25.77 -17.70
C GLU A 72 -11.54 -26.44 -16.87
N ARG A 73 -12.05 -27.61 -17.29
CA ARG A 73 -13.03 -28.39 -16.54
C ARG A 73 -12.44 -28.94 -15.24
N ASP A 74 -11.23 -29.47 -15.30
CA ASP A 74 -10.55 -30.01 -14.13
C ASP A 74 -10.24 -28.91 -13.11
N LYS A 75 -9.79 -27.74 -13.57
CA LYS A 75 -9.57 -26.56 -12.70
C LYS A 75 -10.84 -26.09 -12.02
N LEU A 76 -11.96 -26.04 -12.73
CA LEU A 76 -13.25 -25.69 -12.13
C LEU A 76 -13.67 -26.74 -11.09
N ALA A 77 -13.54 -28.03 -11.40
CA ALA A 77 -13.89 -29.09 -10.47
C ALA A 77 -13.05 -29.04 -9.18
N ASP A 78 -11.74 -28.78 -9.30
CA ASP A 78 -10.84 -28.60 -8.16
C ASP A 78 -11.22 -27.39 -7.30
N MET A 79 -11.56 -26.27 -7.93
CA MET A 79 -12.01 -25.06 -7.25
C MET A 79 -13.29 -25.32 -6.45
N LEU A 80 -14.29 -25.95 -7.06
CA LEU A 80 -15.56 -26.30 -6.41
C LEU A 80 -15.35 -27.29 -5.26
N THR A 81 -14.44 -28.25 -5.42
CA THR A 81 -14.07 -29.20 -4.36
C THR A 81 -13.47 -28.48 -3.16
N ARG A 82 -12.58 -27.51 -3.39
CA ARG A 82 -11.99 -26.69 -2.31
C ARG A 82 -13.04 -25.83 -1.62
N LEU A 83 -13.97 -25.23 -2.36
CA LEU A 83 -15.06 -24.45 -1.77
C LEU A 83 -15.99 -25.30 -0.93
N ALA A 84 -16.36 -26.49 -1.40
CA ALA A 84 -17.15 -27.44 -0.63
C ALA A 84 -16.44 -27.84 0.68
N ALA A 85 -15.13 -28.05 0.65
CA ALA A 85 -14.35 -28.31 1.85
C ALA A 85 -14.37 -27.12 2.83
N LEU A 86 -14.23 -25.89 2.33
CA LEU A 86 -14.30 -24.67 3.15
C LEU A 86 -15.69 -24.45 3.78
N LEU A 87 -16.76 -24.82 3.07
CA LEU A 87 -18.12 -24.75 3.58
C LEU A 87 -18.37 -25.75 4.71
N ARG A 88 -17.96 -27.01 4.51
CA ARG A 88 -18.09 -28.07 5.53
C ARG A 88 -17.35 -27.78 6.83
N GLN A 89 -16.28 -26.98 6.78
CA GLN A 89 -15.56 -26.57 7.99
C GLN A 89 -16.34 -25.55 8.86
N ARG A 90 -17.47 -25.04 8.37
CA ARG A 90 -18.30 -24.03 9.05
C ARG A 90 -19.68 -24.52 9.47
N GLU A 91 -20.06 -25.72 9.04
CA GLU A 91 -21.25 -26.45 9.51
C GLU A 91 -20.93 -27.22 10.79
#